data_AF-A0A969RTV7-F1
#
_entry.id   AF-A0A969RTV7-F1
#
_cell.length_a   1.000
_cell.length_b   1.000
_cell.length_c   1.000
_cell.angle_alpha   90.00
_cell.angle_beta   90.00
_cell.angle_gamma   90.00
#
_symmetry.space_group_name_H-M   'P 1'
#
loop_
_entity.id
_entity.type
_entity.pdbx_description
1 polymer ?
#
loop_
_entity_poly.entity_id
_entity_poly.type
_entity_poly.pdbx_seq_one_letter_code
_entity_poly.pdbx_strand_id
1 'polypeptide(L)'
;MATIRTEIQDLLYEQASVLAAQMQISPNELFLLAIEDYIRRSRSQNLLQSINEAYADGLDDSEQAMLEGMRRQQRQLADRD
;
A
#
# COMPACT_ATOMS: atom_id res chain seq x y z
N MET A 1 10.06 -26.86 6.23
CA MET A 1 9.72 -26.08 5.01
C MET A 1 8.75 -26.91 4.19
N ALA A 2 7.71 -26.29 3.62
CA ALA A 2 6.85 -26.94 2.66
C ALA A 2 7.42 -26.75 1.25
N THR A 3 7.50 -27.81 0.45
CA THR A 3 7.87 -27.72 -0.97
C THR A 3 6.59 -27.61 -1.78
N ILE A 4 6.45 -26.54 -2.55
CA ILE A 4 5.31 -26.29 -3.42
C ILE A 4 5.79 -26.38 -4.87
N ARG A 5 5.05 -27.11 -5.70
CA ARG A 5 5.26 -27.15 -7.15
C ARG A 5 4.12 -26.36 -7.79
N THR A 6 4.47 -25.37 -8.61
CA THR A 6 3.52 -24.48 -9.27
C THR A 6 3.81 -24.48 -10.76
N GLU A 7 2.76 -24.48 -11.58
CA GLU A 7 2.89 -24.27 -13.02
C GLU A 7 2.96 -22.77 -13.32
N ILE A 8 3.86 -22.40 -14.23
CA ILE A 8 4.12 -21.03 -14.64
C ILE A 8 4.32 -21.05 -16.15
N GLN A 9 3.85 -20.00 -16.82
CA GLN A 9 4.07 -19.82 -18.26
C GLN A 9 5.56 -19.68 -18.56
N ASP A 10 6.05 -20.42 -19.56
CA ASP A 10 7.48 -20.46 -19.92
C ASP A 10 8.08 -19.06 -20.13
N LEU A 11 7.36 -18.21 -20.88
CA LEU A 11 7.81 -16.84 -21.16
C LEU A 11 7.98 -16.01 -19.87
N LEU A 12 7.12 -16.21 -18.86
CA LEU A 12 7.25 -15.52 -17.58
C LEU A 12 8.42 -16.06 -16.77
N TYR A 13 8.65 -17.38 -16.82
CA TYR A 13 9.79 -18.02 -16.17
C TYR A 13 11.13 -17.52 -16.74
N GLU A 14 11.22 -17.40 -18.07
CA GLU A 14 12.40 -16.88 -18.75
C GLU A 14 12.69 -15.43 -18.33
N GLN A 15 11.67 -14.56 -18.36
CA GLN A 15 11.83 -13.17 -17.92
C GLN A 15 12.26 -13.06 -16.45
N ALA A 16 11.64 -13.85 -15.58
CA ALA A 16 12.03 -13.90 -14.17
C ALA A 16 13.47 -14.40 -14.00
N SER A 17 13.88 -15.39 -14.81
CA SER A 17 15.23 -15.95 -14.75
C SER A 17 16.30 -14.95 -15.19
N VAL A 18 16.05 -14.18 -16.25
CA VAL A 18 16.96 -13.10 -16.69
C VAL A 18 17.09 -12.03 -15.60
N LEU A 19 15.97 -11.61 -15.00
CA LEU A 19 15.98 -10.62 -13.93
C LEU A 19 16.72 -11.14 -12.69
N ALA A 20 16.47 -12.38 -12.28
CA ALA A 20 17.16 -13.02 -11.16
C ALA A 20 18.67 -13.07 -11.39
N ALA A 21 19.11 -13.41 -12.61
CA ALA A 21 20.52 -13.41 -12.98
C ALA A 21 21.15 -12.01 -12.88
N GLN A 22 20.44 -10.97 -13.35
CA GLN A 22 20.90 -9.57 -13.21
C GLN A 22 21.02 -9.15 -11.73
N MET A 23 20.14 -9.67 -10.88
CA MET A 23 20.13 -9.43 -9.43
C MET A 23 21.09 -10.35 -8.66
N GLN A 24 21.80 -11.26 -9.34
CA GLN A 24 22.70 -12.26 -8.74
C GLN A 24 22.03 -13.17 -7.71
N ILE A 25 20.75 -13.51 -7.94
CA ILE A 25 19.98 -14.45 -7.13
C ILE A 25 19.41 -15.58 -8.01
N SER A 26 18.92 -16.64 -7.39
CA SER A 26 18.22 -17.70 -8.09
C SER A 26 16.80 -17.27 -8.50
N PRO A 27 16.23 -17.84 -9.59
CA PRO A 27 14.84 -17.59 -9.96
C PRO A 27 13.86 -17.88 -8.82
N ASN A 28 14.10 -18.94 -8.04
CA ASN A 28 13.26 -19.31 -6.91
C ASN A 28 13.29 -18.26 -5.78
N GLU A 29 14.46 -17.69 -5.47
CA GLU A 29 14.56 -16.58 -4.52
C GLU A 29 13.79 -15.35 -5.01
N LEU A 30 13.88 -15.02 -6.30
CA LEU A 30 13.10 -13.94 -6.88
C LEU A 30 11.58 -14.19 -6.76
N PHE A 31 11.12 -15.42 -6.98
CA PHE A 31 9.71 -15.77 -6.77
C PHE A 31 9.27 -15.57 -5.32
N LEU A 32 10.08 -15.97 -4.35
CA LEU A 32 9.78 -15.74 -2.93
C LEU A 32 9.68 -14.24 -2.62
N LEU A 33 10.65 -13.45 -3.07
CA LEU A 33 10.64 -12.00 -2.89
C LEU A 33 9.40 -11.35 -3.52
N ALA A 34 9.02 -11.78 -4.73
CA ALA A 34 7.85 -11.26 -5.42
C ALA A 34 6.55 -11.60 -4.67
N ILE A 35 6.41 -12.82 -4.14
CA ILE A 35 5.24 -13.23 -3.35
C ILE A 35 5.16 -12.42 -2.05
N GLU A 36 6.26 -12.28 -1.33
CA GLU A 36 6.32 -11.47 -0.10
C GLU A 36 5.94 -10.02 -0.37
N ASP A 37 6.50 -9.43 -1.41
CA ASP A 37 6.21 -8.05 -1.80
C ASP A 37 4.74 -7.88 -2.21
N TYR A 38 4.17 -8.83 -2.96
CA TYR A 38 2.77 -8.79 -3.35
C TYR A 38 1.83 -8.88 -2.14
N ILE A 39 2.10 -9.79 -1.20
CA ILE A 39 1.32 -9.91 0.06
C ILE A 39 1.39 -8.59 0.84
N ARG A 40 2.58 -8.01 0.97
CA ARG A 40 2.77 -6.74 1.68
C ARG A 40 1.96 -5.61 1.02
N ARG A 41 2.06 -5.45 -0.31
CA ARG A 41 1.32 -4.44 -1.06
C ARG A 41 -0.19 -4.62 -0.94
N SER A 42 -0.68 -5.86 -1.06
CA SER A 42 -2.10 -6.19 -0.91
C SER A 42 -2.62 -5.81 0.48
N ARG A 43 -1.86 -6.11 1.55
CA ARG A 43 -2.23 -5.69 2.91
C ARG A 43 -2.27 -4.17 3.06
N SER A 44 -1.30 -3.45 2.50
CA SER A 44 -1.29 -1.98 2.55
C SER A 44 -2.49 -1.37 1.81
N GLN A 45 -2.86 -1.91 0.65
CA GLN A 45 -4.05 -1.47 -0.09
C GLN A 45 -5.34 -1.74 0.69
N ASN A 46 -5.46 -2.91 1.32
CA ASN A 46 -6.62 -3.23 2.15
C ASN A 46 -6.71 -2.30 3.37
N LEU A 47 -5.58 -1.97 4.01
CA LEU A 47 -5.59 -1.02 5.12
C LEU A 47 -6.04 0.38 4.68
N LEU A 48 -5.51 0.88 3.56
CA LEU A 48 -5.93 2.18 3.00
C LEU A 48 -7.42 2.16 2.63
N GLN A 49 -7.89 1.07 2.04
CA GLN A 49 -9.30 0.87 1.72
C GLN A 49 -10.16 0.91 3.00
N SER A 50 -9.77 0.21 4.06
CA SER A 50 -10.50 0.22 5.34
C SER A 50 -10.49 1.58 6.03
N ILE A 51 -9.39 2.34 5.93
CA ILE A 51 -9.35 3.73 6.42
C ILE A 51 -10.33 4.58 5.63
N ASN A 52 -10.29 4.51 4.29
CA ASN A 52 -11.20 5.28 3.45
C ASN A 52 -12.67 4.92 3.71
N GLU A 53 -12.98 3.64 3.93
CA GLU A 53 -14.32 3.17 4.30
C GLU A 53 -14.76 3.71 5.67
N ALA A 54 -13.88 3.70 6.67
CA ALA A 54 -14.19 4.22 8.01
C ALA A 54 -14.51 5.73 8.00
N TYR A 55 -13.99 6.48 7.02
CA TYR A 55 -14.24 7.92 6.84
C TYR A 55 -15.12 8.23 5.61
N ALA A 56 -15.74 7.21 4.99
CA ALA A 56 -16.52 7.39 3.76
C ALA A 56 -17.80 8.21 3.98
N ASP A 57 -18.34 8.17 5.21
CA ASP A 57 -19.55 8.91 5.60
C ASP A 57 -19.31 10.42 5.75
N GLY A 58 -18.06 10.88 5.54
CA GLY A 58 -17.67 12.26 5.70
C GLY A 58 -17.55 12.66 7.17
N LEU A 59 -17.50 13.96 7.43
CA LEU A 59 -17.41 14.50 8.79
C LEU A 59 -18.82 14.64 9.37
N ASP A 60 -19.01 14.17 10.59
CA ASP A 60 -20.25 14.39 11.31
C ASP A 60 -20.42 15.87 11.73
N ASP A 61 -21.62 16.25 12.20
CA ASP A 61 -21.92 17.64 12.56
C ASP A 61 -20.99 18.19 13.66
N SER A 62 -20.55 17.33 14.58
CA SER A 62 -19.64 17.71 15.67
C SER A 62 -18.22 17.95 15.16
N GLU A 63 -17.76 17.10 14.25
CA GLU A 63 -16.47 17.19 13.57
C GLU A 63 -16.42 18.40 12.64
N GLN A 64 -17.50 18.70 11.93
CA GLN A 64 -17.64 19.91 11.12
C GLN A 64 -17.56 21.17 11.98
N ALA A 65 -18.29 21.21 13.11
CA ALA A 65 -18.25 22.34 14.03
C ALA A 65 -16.84 22.57 14.61
N MET A 66 -16.13 21.48 14.93
CA MET A 66 -14.75 21.52 15.39
C MET A 66 -13.80 22.08 14.32
N LEU A 67 -13.91 21.58 13.08
CA LEU A 67 -13.12 22.05 11.94
C LEU A 67 -13.33 23.53 11.63
N GLU A 68 -14.58 24.01 11.70
CA GLU A 68 -14.85 25.43 11.55
C GLU A 68 -14.22 26.26 12.67
N GLY A 69 -14.25 25.77 13.91
CA GLY A 69 -13.57 26.39 15.04
C GLY A 69 -12.07 26.55 14.80
N MET A 70 -11.41 25.48 14.36
CA MET A 70 -9.99 25.50 14.01
C MET A 70 -9.68 26.49 12.86
N ARG A 71 -10.50 26.51 11.81
CA ARG A 71 -10.33 27.45 10.68
C ARG A 71 -10.49 28.90 11.11
N ARG A 72 -11.44 29.19 12.00
CA ARG A 72 -11.62 30.53 12.57
C ARG A 72 -10.39 30.96 13.37
N GLN A 73 -9.86 30.06 14.20
CA GLN A 73 -8.67 30.33 15.02
C GLN A 73 -7.41 30.53 14.16
N GLN A 74 -7.25 29.74 13.10
CA GLN A 74 -6.13 29.88 12.16
C GLN A 74 -6.15 31.22 11.42
N ARG A 75 -7.32 31.69 10.98
CA ARG A 75 -7.44 33.03 10.35
C ARG A 75 -7.08 34.15 11.32
N GLN A 76 -7.52 34.05 12.58
CA GLN A 76 -7.18 35.05 13.61
C GLN A 76 -5.69 35.11 13.92
N LEU A 77 -4.97 34.00 13.76
CA LEU A 77 -3.51 33.97 13.91
C LEU A 77 -2.82 34.56 12.68
N ALA A 78 -3.33 34.30 11.47
CA ALA A 78 -2.77 34.84 10.23
C ALA A 78 -3.01 36.35 10.05
N ASP A 79 -4.13 36.89 10.56
CA ASP A 79 -4.43 38.33 10.54
C ASP A 79 -3.68 39.12 11.63
N ARG A 80 -2.91 38.46 12.49
CA ARG A 80 -2.14 39.06 13.60
C ARG A 80 -0.66 39.32 13.28
N ASP A 81 -0.21 38.97 12.07
CA ASP A 81 1.10 39.27 11.50
C ASP A 81 1.01 40.36 10.43
#